data_AF-A0A392VUK4-F1
#
_entry.id   AF-A0A392VUK4-F1
#
_cell.length_a   1.000
_cell.length_b   1.000
_cell.length_c   1.000
_cell.angle_alpha   90.00
_cell.angle_beta   90.00
_cell.angle_gamma   90.00
#
_symmetry.space_group_name_H-M   'P 1'
#
loop_
_entity.id
_entity.type
_entity.pdbx_description
1 polymer ?
#
loop_
_entity_poly.entity_id
_entity_poly.type
_entity_poly.pdbx_seq_one_letter_code
_entity_poly.pdbx_strand_id
1 'polypeptide(L)' 'GIDELAQMQHFTQGLRAQTRMLLDASAGGSLNNKNENEAKDLVEIMAQN' A
#
# COMPACT_ATOMS: atom_id res chain seq x y z
N GLY A 1 8.20 -8.31 -16.39
CA GLY A 1 8.24 -8.08 -14.94
C GLY A 1 6.92 -8.54 -14.34
N ILE A 2 6.81 -8.62 -13.02
CA ILE A 2 5.53 -8.85 -12.34
C ILE A 2 4.62 -7.64 -12.61
N ASP A 3 3.35 -7.85 -12.90
CA ASP A 3 2.36 -6.77 -13.08
C ASP A 3 2.28 -5.88 -11.82
N GLU A 4 2.07 -4.57 -11.98
CA GLU A 4 2.10 -3.59 -10.88
C GLU A 4 1.05 -3.88 -9.80
N LEU A 5 -0.15 -4.32 -10.20
CA LEU A 5 -1.19 -4.72 -9.24
C LEU A 5 -0.72 -5.94 -8.44
N ALA A 6 -0.09 -6.90 -9.09
CA ALA A 6 0.48 -8.07 -8.42
C ALA A 6 1.64 -7.70 -7.48
N GLN A 7 2.49 -6.72 -7.84
CA GLN A 7 3.54 -6.21 -6.96
C GLN A 7 2.95 -5.57 -5.69
N MET A 8 1.92 -4.75 -5.82
CA MET A 8 1.22 -4.12 -4.68
C MET A 8 0.52 -5.14 -3.79
N GLN A 9 -0.09 -6.17 -4.39
CA GLN A 9 -0.70 -7.27 -3.64
C GLN A 9 0.35 -8.07 -2.85
N HIS A 10 1.50 -8.39 -3.45
CA HIS A 10 2.58 -9.07 -2.74
C HIS A 10 3.13 -8.22 -1.58
N PHE A 11 3.33 -6.92 -1.81
CA PHE A 11 3.75 -5.99 -0.76
C PHE A 11 2.76 -5.98 0.40
N THR A 12 1.47 -5.75 0.12
CA THR A 12 0.43 -5.67 1.17
C THR A 12 0.19 -6.99 1.91
N GLN A 13 0.34 -8.13 1.22
CA GLN A 13 0.25 -9.46 1.83
C GLN A 13 1.44 -9.78 2.74
N GLY A 14 2.63 -9.22 2.45
CA GLY A 14 3.82 -9.41 3.27
C GLY A 14 3.82 -8.61 4.59
N LEU A 15 2.89 -7.68 4.76
CA LEU A 15 2.82 -6.84 5.95
C LEU A 15 2.20 -7.58 7.14
N ARG A 16 2.69 -7.24 8.34
CA ARG A 16 2.00 -7.63 9.59
C ARG A 16 0.62 -6.99 9.63
N ALA A 17 -0.35 -7.67 10.24
CA ALA A 17 -1.75 -7.22 10.28
C ALA A 17 -1.91 -5.77 10.79
N GLN A 18 -1.18 -5.39 11.85
CA GLN A 18 -1.22 -4.02 12.38
C GLN A 18 -0.68 -2.99 11.38
N THR A 19 0.44 -3.30 10.71
CA THR A 19 1.03 -2.43 9.69
C THR A 19 0.09 -2.27 8.50
N ARG A 20 -0.56 -3.36 8.07
CA ARG A 20 -1.57 -3.30 7.01
C ARG A 20 -2.80 -2.47 7.41
N MET A 21 -3.25 -2.59 8.67
CA MET A 21 -4.38 -1.82 9.17
C MET A 21 -4.07 -0.30 9.20
N LEU A 22 -2.85 0.07 9.62
CA LEU A 22 -2.40 1.47 9.58
C LEU A 22 -2.31 1.98 8.15
N LEU A 23 -1.76 1.19 7.23
CA LEU A 23 -1.67 1.50 5.81
C LEU A 23 -3.06 1.73 5.19
N ASP A 24 -4.02 0.84 5.43
CA ASP A 24 -5.39 0.97 4.93
C ASP A 24 -6.10 2.20 5.53
N ALA A 25 -5.84 2.53 6.80
CA ALA A 25 -6.38 3.73 7.44
C ALA A 25 -5.80 5.01 6.81
N SER A 26 -4.48 5.08 6.60
CA SER A 26 -3.82 6.19 5.92
C SER A 26 -4.31 6.34 4.48
N ALA A 27 -4.60 5.22 3.80
CA ALA A 27 -5.13 5.20 2.45
C ALA A 27 -6.62 5.57 2.35
N GLY A 28 -7.35 5.65 3.46
CA GLY A 28 -8.81 5.86 3.46
C GLY A 28 -9.59 4.65 2.91
N GLY A 29 -9.00 3.45 3.01
CA GLY A 29 -9.51 2.21 2.43
C GLY A 29 -8.36 1.27 2.04
N SER A 30 -8.69 0.11 1.48
CA SER A 30 -7.69 -0.87 1.05
C SER A 30 -6.72 -0.27 0.02
N LEU A 31 -5.41 -0.37 0.25
CA LEU A 31 -4.40 0.08 -0.71
C LEU A 31 -4.55 -0.61 -2.08
N ASN A 32 -5.08 -1.83 -2.12
CA ASN A 32 -5.35 -2.56 -3.37
C ASN A 32 -6.45 -1.91 -4.25
N ASN A 33 -7.18 -0.92 -3.73
CA ASN A 33 -8.20 -0.18 -4.47
C ASN A 33 -7.66 1.14 -5.04
N LYS A 34 -6.41 1.49 -4.74
CA LYS A 34 -5.74 2.70 -5.23
C LYS A 34 -5.02 2.42 -6.54
N ASN A 35 -4.90 3.44 -7.37
CA ASN A 35 -4.01 3.38 -8.53
C ASN A 35 -2.53 3.52 -8.09
N GLU A 36 -1.61 3.24 -9.00
CA GLU A 36 -0.17 3.24 -8.75
C GLU A 36 0.32 4.55 -8.11
N ASN A 37 -0.08 5.70 -8.66
CA ASN A 37 0.36 7.01 -8.18
C ASN A 37 -0.12 7.25 -6.74
N GLU A 38 -1.39 6.97 -6.46
CA GLU A 38 -1.94 7.14 -5.11
C GLU A 38 -1.29 6.21 -4.09
N ALA A 39 -0.91 5.00 -4.49
CA ALA A 39 -0.23 4.06 -3.62
C ALA A 39 1.22 4.50 -3.33
N LYS A 40 1.92 5.00 -4.34
CA LYS A 40 3.29 5.47 -4.23
C LYS A 40 3.39 6.73 -3.35
N ASP A 41 2.51 7.71 -3.56
CA ASP A 41 2.44 8.92 -2.73
C ASP A 41 2.24 8.57 -1.26
N LEU A 42 1.38 7.58 -0.99
CA LEU A 42 1.12 7.12 0.37
C LEU A 42 2.34 6.49 1.03
N VAL A 43 3.07 5.64 0.29
CA VAL A 43 4.31 5.02 0.78
C VAL A 43 5.39 6.08 1.03
N GLU A 44 5.51 7.08 0.16
CA GLU A 44 6.44 8.21 0.35
C GLU A 44 6.08 9.04 1.59
N ILE A 45 4.80 9.36 1.79
CA ILE A 45 4.33 10.04 3.02
C ILE A 45 4.66 9.20 4.25
N MET A 46 4.44 7.89 4.22
CA MET A 46 4.75 7.02 5.36
C MET A 46 6.26 6.87 5.60
N ALA A 47 7.09 6.93 4.56
CA ALA A 47 8.55 6.88 4.70
C ALA A 47 9.15 8.20 5.20
N GLN A 48 8.42 9.31 5.10
CA GLN A 48 8.82 10.63 5.60
C GLN A 48 8.37 10.91 7.05
N ASN A 49 7.54 10.04 7.63
CA ASN A 49 7.09 10.11 9.03
C ASN A 49 7.86 9.14 9.92
#